data_AF-X0UHX0-F1
#
_entry.id   AF-X0UHX0-F1
#
_cell.length_a   1.000
_cell.length_b   1.000
_cell.length_c   1.000
_cell.angle_alpha   90.00
_cell.angle_beta   90.00
_cell.angle_gamma   90.00
#
_symmetry.space_group_name_H-M   'P 1'
#
loop_
_entity.id
_entity.type
_entity.pdbx_description
1 polymer ?
#
loop_
_entity_poly.entity_id
_entity_poly.type
_entity_poly.pdbx_seq_one_letter_code
_entity_poly.pdbx_strand_id
1 'polypeptide(L)' 'VLLGDSTKARKKLGWAPKVTFEQLIDMMIEADLQLAKKEKTLLDAGYENVRNHIR' A
#
# COMPACT_ATOMS: atom_id res chain seq x y z
N VAL A 1 -22.75 -8.86 -3.89
CA VAL A 1 -21.39 -9.23 -3.45
C VAL A 1 -20.57 -9.58 -4.68
N LEU A 2 -19.39 -8.98 -4.86
CA LEU A 2 -18.46 -9.29 -5.96
C LEU A 2 -17.25 -10.02 -5.38
N LEU A 3 -17.21 -11.34 -5.55
CA LEU A 3 -16.07 -12.19 -5.16
C LEU A 3 -15.51 -12.85 -6.43
N GLY A 4 -14.27 -12.53 -6.77
CA GLY A 4 -13.64 -13.05 -7.99
C GLY A 4 -13.22 -14.51 -7.86
N ASP A 5 -13.52 -15.32 -8.87
CA ASP A 5 -12.97 -16.68 -9.00
C ASP A 5 -11.72 -16.68 -9.91
N SER A 6 -10.57 -16.92 -9.29
CA SER A 6 -9.26 -17.00 -9.96
C SER A 6 -8.90 -18.42 -10.45
N THR A 7 -9.84 -19.37 -10.50
CA THR A 7 -9.60 -20.77 -10.91
C THR A 7 -8.93 -20.89 -12.29
N LYS A 8 -9.32 -20.06 -13.27
CA LYS A 8 -8.73 -20.07 -14.62
C LYS A 8 -7.23 -19.72 -14.58
N ALA A 9 -6.85 -18.72 -13.78
CA ALA A 9 -5.46 -18.31 -13.62
C ALA A 9 -4.62 -19.38 -12.91
N ARG A 10 -5.17 -20.00 -11.84
CA ARG A 10 -4.52 -21.12 -11.16
C ARG A 10 -4.21 -22.27 -12.12
N LYS A 11 -5.20 -22.69 -12.92
CA LYS A 11 -5.07 -23.85 -13.81
C LYS A 11 -4.12 -23.61 -14.99
N LYS A 12 -4.20 -22.44 -15.63
CA LYS A 12 -3.44 -22.16 -16.86
C LYS A 12 -2.06 -21.58 -16.60
N LEU A 13 -1.89 -20.85 -15.51
CA LEU A 13 -0.68 -20.08 -15.24
C LEU A 13 0.06 -20.56 -13.98
N GLY A 14 -0.50 -21.54 -13.25
CA GLY A 14 0.01 -21.91 -11.92
C GLY A 14 -0.07 -20.75 -10.92
N TRP A 15 -0.90 -19.75 -11.19
CA TRP A 15 -0.93 -18.52 -10.40
C TRP A 15 -1.49 -18.81 -9.01
N ALA A 16 -0.88 -18.26 -7.97
CA ALA A 16 -1.41 -18.25 -6.61
C ALA A 16 -1.00 -16.95 -5.90
N PRO A 17 -1.84 -16.38 -5.03
CA PRO A 17 -1.45 -15.22 -4.24
C PRO A 17 -0.29 -15.61 -3.32
N LYS A 18 0.78 -14.81 -3.33
CA LYS A 18 1.95 -15.00 -2.46
C LYS A 18 1.82 -14.28 -1.12
N VAL A 19 0.83 -13.40 -1.00
CA VAL A 19 0.63 -12.49 0.11
C VAL A 19 -0.82 -12.67 0.59
N THR A 20 -1.01 -12.84 1.90
CA THR A 20 -2.35 -12.90 2.50
C THR A 20 -2.97 -11.52 2.61
N PHE A 21 -4.26 -11.47 2.96
CA PHE A 21 -4.93 -10.18 3.15
C PHE A 21 -4.33 -9.39 4.32
N GLU A 22 -4.01 -10.06 5.42
CA GLU A 22 -3.41 -9.48 6.62
C GLU A 22 -2.01 -8.94 6.32
N GLN A 23 -1.18 -9.72 5.61
CA GLN A 23 0.15 -9.27 5.20
C GLN A 23 0.09 -8.05 4.28
N LEU A 24 -0.91 -7.99 3.40
CA LEU A 24 -1.12 -6.81 2.56
C LEU A 24 -1.47 -5.58 3.41
N ILE A 25 -2.35 -5.74 4.40
CA ILE A 25 -2.70 -4.65 5.33
C ILE A 25 -1.46 -4.16 6.07
N ASP A 26 -0.65 -5.07 6.62
CA ASP A 26 0.56 -4.72 7.36
C ASP A 26 1.55 -3.93 6.48
N MET A 27 1.75 -4.37 5.23
CA MET A 27 2.60 -3.66 4.26
C MET A 27 2.06 -2.27 3.93
N MET A 28 0.73 -2.11 3.81
CA MET A 28 0.11 -0.82 3.54
C MET A 28 0.28 0.14 4.73
N ILE A 29 0.02 -0.33 5.96
CA ILE A 29 0.17 0.48 7.17
C ILE A 29 1.63 0.92 7.36
N GLU A 30 2.58 0.00 7.20
CA GLU A 30 4.00 0.33 7.33
C GLU A 30 4.41 1.39 6.29
N ALA A 31 3.97 1.25 5.04
CA ALA A 31 4.26 2.23 4.00
C ALA A 31 3.73 3.63 4.35
N ASP A 32 2.48 3.73 4.81
CA ASP A 32 1.86 4.99 5.21
C ASP A 32 2.54 5.61 6.44
N LEU A 33 2.93 4.78 7.42
CA LEU A 33 3.68 5.25 8.60
C LEU A 33 5.05 5.81 8.20
N GLN A 34 5.77 5.15 7.29
CA GLN A 34 7.05 5.64 6.81
C GLN A 34 6.90 6.95 6.02
N LEU A 35 5.80 7.08 5.27
CA LEU A 35 5.48 8.29 4.54
C LEU A 35 5.21 9.46 5.49
N ALA A 36 4.39 9.24 6.52
CA ALA A 36 4.07 10.22 7.55
C ALA A 36 5.31 10.63 8.36
N LYS A 37 6.20 9.68 8.69
CA LYS A 37 7.48 9.99 9.37
C LYS A 37 8.35 10.92 8.53
N LYS A 38 8.48 10.67 7.21
CA LYS A 38 9.25 11.54 6.31
C LYS A 38 8.67 12.95 6.24
N GLU A 39 7.35 13.07 6.13
CA GLU A 39 6.68 14.37 6.15
C GLU A 39 6.93 15.12 7.46
N LYS A 40 6.81 14.41 8.59
CA LYS A 40 7.12 14.99 9.90
C LYS A 40 8.56 15.48 9.97
N THR A 41 9.53 14.69 9.51
CA THR A 41 10.95 15.12 9.48
C THR A 41 11.16 16.37 8.62
N LEU A 42 10.48 16.49 7.48
CA LEU A 42 10.56 17.70 6.64
C LEU A 42 9.96 18.92 7.34
N LEU A 43 8.81 18.76 7.98
CA LEU A 43 8.16 19.83 8.76
C LEU A 43 9.03 20.27 9.94
N ASP A 44 9.58 19.32 10.69
CA ASP A 44 10.47 19.58 11.83
C ASP A 44 11.75 20.32 11.38
N ALA A 45 12.20 20.10 10.15
CA ALA A 45 13.33 20.80 9.53
C ALA A 45 12.96 22.17 8.90
N GLY A 46 11.69 22.59 8.99
CA GLY A 46 11.21 23.88 8.50
C GLY A 46 10.85 23.92 7.01
N TYR A 47 10.76 22.77 6.34
CA TYR A 47 10.31 22.67 4.95
C TYR A 47 8.79 22.51 4.87
N GLU A 48 8.14 23.21 3.93
CA GLU A 48 6.70 23.06 3.70
C GLU A 48 6.35 21.72 3.06
N ASN A 49 5.24 21.12 3.50
CA ASN A 49 4.74 19.88 2.90
C ASN A 49 4.09 20.16 1.53
N VAL A 50 4.79 19.77 0.46
CA VAL A 50 4.42 20.00 -0.95
C VAL A 50 3.18 19.18 -1.39
N ARG A 51 2.75 18.15 -0.63
CA ARG A 51 1.65 17.27 -1.06
C ARG A 51 0.24 17.88 -1.00
N ASN A 52 0.05 19.01 -0.32
CA ASN A 52 -1.26 19.66 -0.24
C ASN A 52 -1.64 20.51 -1.47
N HIS A 53 -0.79 20.58 -2.50
CA HIS A 53 -1.00 21.41 -3.71
C HIS A 53 -1.70 20.69 -4.89
N ILE A 54 -2.20 19.47 -4.70
CA ILE A 54 -3.09 18.81 -5.68
C ILE A 54 -4.47 18.60 -5.03
N ARG A 55 -5.23 19.70 -4.95
CA ARG A 55 -6.69 19.70 -4.85
C ARG A 55 -7.24 20.62 -5.93
#